data_AF-A0A3M2BTE4-F1
#
_entry.id   AF-A0A3M2BTE4-F1
#
_cell.length_a   1.000
_cell.length_b   1.000
_cell.length_c   1.000
_cell.angle_alpha   90.00
_cell.angle_beta   90.00
_cell.angle_gamma   90.00
#
_symmetry.space_group_name_H-M   'P 1'
#
loop_
_entity.id
_entity.type
_entity.pdbx_description
1 polymer ?
#
loop_
_entity_poly.entity_id
_entity_poly.type
_entity_poly.pdbx_seq_one_letter_code
_entity_poly.pdbx_strand_id
1 'polypeptide(L)'
;AADITYATNNELGFDYLRDNLVFNDYMRVQRGHAFAIVDEVDSILIDEARTPLIISGQGEDQTDIYLRLNAVIPKLKRQEQMDEQVESEEEPEGDFTVDEKSKAVYLTDAGHQKVEAFLVEKGILSEDESLYDAKNIRLVHYVNALLRAHHLYQRNVDYLVQNNEVVIVDEFTGRTMPGRRWGDGLHQAIEAKEGVPIRSESQTLASITFQNYFRMYDKLAGMTGTADTEAYEFQQIYGLEVVVIPPNRPMARKDYPDLVYLTLKEKYNAIIEDIRDCYQRQQPVLVGTASIDSSEYLSRELKKEKIPHSVLNAKQHAREARVIADAGRPGAVTIATNMAGRGTDIVLGGNLDEEIAALKDPTPEKIESVRKDWE
;
A
#
# COMPACT_ATOMS: atom_id res chain seq x y z
N ALA A 1 19.47 25.95 -0.26
CA ALA A 1 18.44 25.72 0.77
C ALA A 1 17.54 26.95 0.86
N ALA A 2 16.23 26.76 1.00
CA ALA A 2 15.24 27.84 1.14
C ALA A 2 14.83 28.01 2.62
N ASP A 3 14.16 29.10 2.98
CA ASP A 3 13.62 29.30 4.33
C ASP A 3 12.36 28.47 4.59
N ILE A 4 11.50 28.33 3.57
CA ILE A 4 10.26 27.56 3.59
C ILE A 4 10.30 26.54 2.46
N THR A 5 9.90 25.30 2.75
CA THR A 5 9.82 24.21 1.77
C THR A 5 8.39 23.69 1.72
N TYR A 6 7.79 23.70 0.53
CA TYR A 6 6.53 23.00 0.26
C TYR A 6 6.83 21.64 -0.34
N ALA A 7 6.27 20.59 0.23
CA ALA A 7 6.47 19.22 -0.21
C ALA A 7 5.25 18.37 0.18
N THR A 8 5.09 17.22 -0.47
CA THR A 8 4.12 16.22 -0.05
C THR A 8 4.67 15.44 1.15
N ASN A 9 3.77 14.94 2.00
CA ASN A 9 4.11 14.06 3.12
C ASN A 9 4.94 12.85 2.69
N ASN A 10 4.58 12.22 1.56
CA ASN A 10 5.31 11.08 1.00
C ASN A 10 6.76 11.45 0.65
N GLU A 11 6.99 12.57 -0.06
CA GLU A 11 8.37 12.94 -0.44
C GLU A 11 9.21 13.35 0.77
N LEU A 12 8.64 14.03 1.76
CA LEU A 12 9.35 14.33 3.01
C LEU A 12 9.76 13.05 3.76
N GLY A 13 8.85 12.09 3.87
CA GLY A 13 9.15 10.82 4.52
C GLY A 13 10.16 9.98 3.72
N PHE A 14 10.06 9.95 2.38
CA PHE A 14 11.02 9.23 1.55
C PHE A 14 12.40 9.88 1.51
N ASP A 15 12.49 11.21 1.48
CA ASP A 15 13.78 11.92 1.62
C ASP A 15 14.44 11.57 2.95
N TYR A 16 13.68 11.52 4.04
CA TYR A 16 14.20 11.06 5.32
C TYR A 16 14.72 9.62 5.27
N LEU A 17 13.97 8.69 4.67
CA LEU A 17 14.42 7.31 4.53
C LEU A 17 15.66 7.20 3.63
N ARG A 18 15.71 7.95 2.52
CA ARG A 18 16.86 8.01 1.60
C ARG A 18 18.11 8.57 2.29
N ASP A 19 17.96 9.61 3.11
CA ASP A 19 19.05 10.22 3.88
C ASP A 19 19.68 9.28 4.92
N ASN A 20 18.96 8.24 5.32
CA ASN A 20 19.47 7.18 6.20
C ASN A 20 20.10 6.00 5.44
N LEU A 21 20.00 5.98 4.11
CA LEU A 21 20.60 4.96 3.23
C LEU A 21 21.86 5.44 2.50
N VAL A 22 22.19 6.73 2.57
CA VAL A 22 23.40 7.27 1.92
C VAL A 22 24.68 6.90 2.69
N PHE A 23 25.76 6.63 1.95
CA PHE A 23 27.06 6.30 2.53
C PHE A 23 27.83 7.51 3.06
N ASN A 24 27.57 8.70 2.53
CA ASN A 24 28.26 9.92 2.89
C ASN A 24 27.28 11.03 3.29
N ASP A 25 27.61 11.78 4.34
CA ASP A 25 26.73 12.81 4.89
C ASP A 25 26.36 13.93 3.90
N TYR A 26 27.23 14.26 2.94
CA TYR A 26 26.96 15.32 1.95
C TYR A 26 25.88 14.95 0.92
N MET A 27 25.48 13.68 0.85
CA MET A 27 24.38 13.23 -0.02
C MET A 27 23.00 13.43 0.63
N ARG A 28 22.95 13.78 1.93
CA ARG A 28 21.68 14.05 2.60
C ARG A 28 21.03 15.32 2.08
N VAL A 29 19.72 15.29 1.89
CA VAL A 29 18.95 16.42 1.36
C VAL A 29 18.20 17.18 2.46
N GLN A 30 17.89 16.54 3.58
CA GLN A 30 17.23 17.17 4.72
C GLN A 30 18.25 17.78 5.68
N ARG A 31 17.84 18.87 6.35
CA ARG A 31 18.66 19.63 7.30
C ARG A 31 18.12 19.57 8.74
N GLY A 32 17.43 18.47 9.08
CA GLY A 32 16.71 18.29 10.34
C GLY A 32 15.23 18.71 10.27
N HIS A 33 14.54 18.64 11.41
CA HIS A 33 13.08 18.76 11.52
C HIS A 33 12.70 19.88 12.50
N ALA A 34 12.70 21.13 12.03
CA ALA A 34 12.47 22.29 12.90
C ALA A 34 10.97 22.57 13.15
N PHE A 35 10.20 22.80 12.09
CA PHE A 35 8.77 23.09 12.21
C PHE A 35 8.02 22.56 10.98
N ALA A 36 6.95 21.80 11.23
CA ALA A 36 6.02 21.35 10.20
C ALA A 36 4.63 21.93 10.45
N ILE A 37 4.03 22.45 9.37
CA ILE A 37 2.60 22.74 9.30
C ILE A 37 2.00 21.73 8.32
N VAL A 38 1.15 20.85 8.83
CA VAL A 38 0.49 19.81 8.06
C VAL A 38 -0.86 20.35 7.59
N ASP A 39 -0.98 20.61 6.29
CA ASP A 39 -2.28 20.84 5.68
C ASP A 39 -3.05 19.53 5.59
N GLU A 40 -4.37 19.56 5.74
CA GLU A 40 -5.22 18.36 5.70
C GLU A 40 -4.79 17.29 6.72
N VAL A 41 -4.56 17.75 7.95
CA VAL A 41 -3.88 16.99 9.02
C VAL A 41 -4.56 15.68 9.42
N ASP A 42 -5.89 15.61 9.34
CA ASP A 42 -6.66 14.39 9.60
C ASP A 42 -6.33 13.30 8.59
N SER A 43 -6.32 13.62 7.30
CA SER A 43 -5.98 12.61 6.31
C SER A 43 -4.53 12.18 6.37
N ILE A 44 -3.59 13.08 6.62
CA ILE A 44 -2.17 12.71 6.65
C ILE A 44 -1.81 11.97 7.94
N LEU A 45 -2.25 12.46 9.10
CA LEU A 45 -1.82 11.94 10.39
C LEU A 45 -2.71 10.83 10.96
N ILE A 46 -3.91 10.63 10.41
CA ILE A 46 -4.85 9.59 10.84
C ILE A 46 -5.07 8.57 9.72
N ASP A 47 -5.54 9.00 8.54
CA ASP A 47 -5.92 8.05 7.47
C ASP A 47 -4.70 7.40 6.80
N GLU A 48 -3.77 8.21 6.28
CA GLU A 48 -2.56 7.74 5.59
C GLU A 48 -1.53 7.16 6.56
N ALA A 49 -1.56 7.60 7.82
CA ALA A 49 -0.64 7.15 8.83
C ALA A 49 -0.86 5.67 9.26
N ARG A 50 -1.93 5.03 8.80
CA ARG A 50 -2.20 3.60 9.07
C ARG A 50 -1.19 2.67 8.41
N THR A 51 -0.58 3.09 7.30
CA THR A 51 0.42 2.30 6.57
C THR A 51 1.80 2.95 6.69
N PRO A 52 2.85 2.19 7.06
CA PRO A 52 4.19 2.72 7.10
C PRO A 52 4.71 3.07 5.70
N LEU A 53 5.57 4.08 5.63
CA LEU A 53 6.42 4.32 4.47
C LEU A 53 7.53 3.29 4.45
N ILE A 54 7.74 2.66 3.29
CA ILE A 54 8.71 1.58 3.11
C ILE A 54 9.52 1.85 1.85
N ILE A 55 10.85 1.80 1.96
CA ILE A 55 11.75 1.65 0.82
C ILE A 55 12.08 0.17 0.69
N SER A 56 11.59 -0.44 -0.40
CA SER A 56 11.94 -1.81 -0.77
C SER A 56 13.06 -1.78 -1.80
N GLY A 57 14.10 -2.59 -1.56
CA GLY A 57 15.13 -2.88 -2.54
C GLY A 57 14.83 -4.18 -3.27
N GLN A 58 15.46 -4.36 -4.43
CA GLN A 58 15.66 -5.72 -4.93
C GLN A 58 16.59 -6.43 -3.95
N GLY A 59 16.14 -7.53 -3.36
CA GLY A 59 17.04 -8.45 -2.68
C GLY A 59 18.11 -8.95 -3.66
N GLU A 60 19.24 -9.38 -3.12
CA GLU A 60 20.29 -10.04 -3.92
C GLU A 60 19.67 -11.16 -4.75
N ASP A 61 19.98 -11.20 -6.05
CA ASP A 61 19.57 -12.31 -6.91
C ASP A 61 20.39 -13.54 -6.53
N GLN A 62 19.77 -14.40 -5.72
CA GLN A 62 20.36 -15.63 -5.21
C GLN A 62 19.71 -16.86 -5.83
N THR A 63 19.11 -16.71 -7.01
CA THR A 63 18.49 -17.80 -7.77
C THR A 63 19.44 -18.98 -7.92
N ASP A 64 20.71 -18.73 -8.26
CA ASP A 64 21.74 -19.77 -8.42
C ASP A 64 22.04 -20.50 -7.10
N ILE A 65 22.09 -19.79 -5.96
CA ILE A 65 22.31 -20.41 -4.64
C ILE A 65 21.15 -21.33 -4.30
N TYR A 66 19.90 -20.89 -4.47
CA TYR A 66 18.72 -21.72 -4.23
C TYR A 66 18.73 -22.98 -5.11
N LEU A 67 19.04 -22.85 -6.40
CA LEU A 67 19.09 -23.99 -7.32
C LEU A 67 20.19 -25.00 -6.93
N ARG A 68 21.38 -24.52 -6.54
CA ARG A 68 22.48 -25.40 -6.11
C ARG A 68 22.19 -26.08 -4.78
N LEU A 69 21.64 -25.36 -3.80
CA LEU A 69 21.27 -25.91 -2.50
C LEU A 69 20.11 -26.91 -2.61
N ASN A 70 19.14 -26.62 -3.49
CA ASN A 70 18.00 -27.50 -3.74
C ASN A 70 18.44 -28.90 -4.22
N ALA A 71 19.60 -29.01 -4.89
CA ALA A 71 20.15 -30.29 -5.34
C ALA A 71 20.67 -31.19 -4.20
N VAL A 72 20.91 -30.64 -3.00
CA VAL A 72 21.32 -31.41 -1.80
C VAL A 72 20.14 -32.09 -1.16
N ILE A 73 19.01 -31.41 -1.09
CA ILE A 73 17.88 -31.78 -0.24
C ILE A 73 17.39 -33.22 -0.50
N PRO A 74 17.23 -33.69 -1.76
CA PRO A 74 16.81 -35.06 -2.02
C PRO A 74 17.83 -36.13 -1.61
N LYS A 75 19.07 -35.76 -1.32
CA LYS A 75 20.13 -36.68 -0.87
C LYS A 75 20.14 -36.86 0.65
N LEU A 76 19.46 -35.99 1.39
CA LEU A 76 19.35 -36.06 2.84
C LEU A 76 18.26 -37.04 3.23
N LYS A 77 18.50 -37.85 4.27
CA LYS A 77 17.55 -38.82 4.81
C LYS A 77 16.84 -38.26 6.03
N ARG A 78 15.51 -38.33 6.06
CA ARG A 78 14.72 -38.00 7.26
C ARG A 78 15.03 -39.03 8.35
N GLN A 79 15.29 -38.56 9.56
CA GLN A 79 15.39 -39.40 10.74
C GLN A 79 14.01 -39.96 11.10
N GLU A 80 13.91 -41.27 11.29
CA GLU A 80 12.66 -41.90 11.75
C GLU A 80 12.40 -41.53 13.21
N GLN A 81 11.16 -41.17 13.55
CA GLN A 81 10.79 -40.93 14.93
C GLN A 81 10.80 -42.27 15.67
N MET A 82 11.64 -42.41 16.69
CA MET A 82 11.54 -43.52 17.63
C MET A 82 10.23 -43.40 18.39
N ASP A 83 9.47 -44.50 18.45
CA ASP A 83 8.35 -44.61 19.38
C ASP A 83 8.86 -44.36 20.81
N GLU A 84 8.17 -43.50 21.57
CA GLU A 84 8.50 -43.12 22.96
C GLU A 84 8.61 -44.31 23.94
N GLN A 85 8.36 -45.54 23.49
CA GLN A 85 8.36 -46.77 24.26
C GLN A 85 9.61 -47.65 24.08
N VAL A 86 10.58 -47.23 23.27
CA VAL A 86 11.84 -47.97 23.06
C VAL A 86 13.02 -47.12 23.53
N GLU A 87 13.52 -47.36 24.74
CA GLU A 87 14.84 -46.88 25.18
C GLU A 87 15.91 -47.66 24.39
N SER A 88 16.31 -47.11 23.25
CA SER A 88 17.56 -47.45 22.57
C SER A 88 18.60 -46.38 22.92
N GLU A 89 19.80 -46.81 23.33
CA GLU A 89 20.94 -45.93 23.62
C GLU A 89 21.60 -45.36 22.34
N GLU A 90 21.16 -45.78 21.16
CA GLU A 90 21.70 -45.34 19.86
C GLU A 90 20.86 -44.19 19.28
N GLU A 91 21.52 -43.08 18.93
CA GLU A 91 20.89 -41.98 18.22
C GLU A 91 20.32 -42.48 16.88
N PRO A 92 19.04 -42.21 16.54
CA PRO A 92 18.45 -42.72 15.33
C PRO A 92 19.19 -42.18 14.10
N GLU A 93 19.52 -43.04 13.13
CA GLU A 93 20.21 -42.60 11.91
C GLU A 93 19.33 -41.64 11.09
N GLY A 94 19.87 -40.49 10.72
CA GLY A 94 19.20 -39.52 9.87
C GLY A 94 19.92 -38.19 9.76
N ASP A 95 19.59 -37.42 8.73
CA ASP A 95 20.21 -36.15 8.39
C ASP A 95 19.40 -34.94 8.88
N PHE A 96 18.10 -35.12 9.10
CA PHE A 96 17.23 -34.08 9.65
C PHE A 96 15.99 -34.66 10.34
N THR A 97 15.46 -33.92 11.29
CA THR A 97 14.18 -34.19 11.96
C THR A 97 13.12 -33.20 11.51
N VAL A 98 11.87 -33.65 11.45
CA VAL A 98 10.71 -32.83 11.07
C VAL A 98 9.72 -32.84 12.22
N ASP A 99 9.38 -31.64 12.69
CA ASP A 99 8.26 -31.43 13.61
C ASP A 99 7.07 -30.87 12.85
N GLU A 100 6.11 -31.75 12.55
CA GLU A 100 4.89 -31.42 11.81
C GLU A 100 3.94 -30.53 12.63
N LYS A 101 4.01 -30.57 13.97
CA LYS A 101 3.16 -29.73 14.83
C LYS A 101 3.60 -28.28 14.81
N SER A 102 4.91 -28.02 14.88
CA SER A 102 5.45 -26.66 14.80
C SER A 102 5.78 -26.21 13.37
N LYS A 103 5.61 -27.09 12.37
CA LYS A 103 6.07 -26.88 10.98
C LYS A 103 7.54 -26.43 10.93
N ALA A 104 8.38 -27.10 11.72
CA ALA A 104 9.82 -26.86 11.79
C ALA A 104 10.62 -28.08 11.30
N VAL A 105 11.83 -27.81 10.79
CA VAL A 105 12.80 -28.84 10.39
C VAL A 105 14.13 -28.48 11.01
N TYR A 106 14.84 -29.48 11.55
CA TYR A 106 16.15 -29.31 12.17
C TYR A 106 17.15 -30.28 11.55
N LEU A 107 18.33 -29.80 11.18
CA LEU A 107 19.45 -30.65 10.74
C LEU A 107 20.06 -31.36 11.95
N THR A 108 20.42 -32.63 11.77
CA THR A 108 21.27 -33.36 12.73
C THR A 108 22.74 -33.07 12.44
N ASP A 109 23.64 -33.46 13.34
CA ASP A 109 25.09 -33.33 13.12
C ASP A 109 25.55 -34.11 11.87
N ALA A 110 24.98 -35.29 11.61
CA ALA A 110 25.25 -36.07 10.41
C ALA A 110 24.76 -35.37 9.12
N GLY A 111 23.57 -34.75 9.17
CA GLY A 111 23.06 -33.97 8.06
C GLY A 111 23.90 -32.71 7.82
N HIS A 112 24.38 -32.09 8.89
CA HIS A 112 25.26 -30.93 8.80
C HIS A 112 26.53 -31.26 8.02
N GLN A 113 27.24 -32.33 8.40
CA GLN A 113 28.45 -32.78 7.72
C GLN A 113 28.21 -33.11 6.24
N LYS A 114 27.07 -33.74 5.91
CA LYS A 114 26.71 -34.02 4.51
C LYS A 114 26.43 -32.77 3.70
N VAL A 115 25.74 -31.79 4.27
CA VAL A 115 25.48 -30.51 3.61
C VAL A 115 26.80 -29.77 3.39
N GLU A 116 27.67 -29.67 4.41
CA GLU A 116 29.00 -29.07 4.28
C GLU A 116 29.84 -29.75 3.19
N ALA A 117 29.96 -31.08 3.22
CA ALA A 117 30.72 -31.82 2.23
C ALA A 117 30.23 -31.58 0.79
N PHE A 118 28.92 -31.49 0.59
CA PHE A 118 28.37 -31.15 -0.73
C PHE A 118 28.65 -29.70 -1.12
N LEU A 119 28.56 -28.77 -0.17
CA LEU A 119 28.83 -27.35 -0.44
C LEU A 119 30.28 -27.12 -0.83
N VAL A 120 31.21 -27.85 -0.21
CA VAL A 120 32.62 -27.89 -0.58
C VAL A 120 32.80 -28.50 -1.98
N GLU A 121 32.15 -29.63 -2.29
CA GLU A 121 32.18 -30.25 -3.62
C GLU A 121 31.70 -29.28 -4.74
N LYS A 122 30.71 -28.44 -4.43
CA LYS A 122 30.16 -27.43 -5.35
C LYS A 122 30.91 -26.10 -5.35
N GLY A 123 31.98 -25.98 -4.57
CA GLY A 123 32.77 -24.76 -4.45
C GLY A 123 31.98 -23.56 -3.89
N ILE A 124 30.93 -23.82 -3.12
CA ILE A 124 30.14 -22.79 -2.42
C ILE A 124 30.77 -22.47 -1.06
N LEU A 125 31.36 -23.48 -0.43
CA LEU A 125 32.06 -23.40 0.85
C LEU A 125 33.54 -23.81 0.64
N SER A 126 34.48 -23.16 1.32
CA SER A 126 35.89 -23.59 1.29
C SER A 126 36.11 -24.77 2.25
N GLU A 127 37.16 -25.59 2.04
CA GLU A 127 37.45 -26.77 2.89
C GLU A 127 37.67 -26.44 4.38
N ASP A 128 38.11 -25.21 4.67
CA ASP A 128 38.40 -24.72 6.03
C ASP A 128 37.22 -23.96 6.68
N GLU A 129 36.07 -23.86 6.00
CA GLU A 129 34.93 -23.06 6.45
C GLU A 129 33.79 -23.95 6.95
N SER A 130 33.17 -23.58 8.06
CA SER A 130 31.97 -24.27 8.54
C SER A 130 30.71 -23.56 8.07
N LEU A 131 29.65 -24.33 7.85
CA LEU A 131 28.32 -23.84 7.55
C LEU A 131 27.75 -22.98 8.71
N TYR A 132 28.17 -23.21 9.97
CA TYR A 132 27.78 -22.39 11.12
C TYR A 132 28.62 -21.13 11.33
N ASP A 133 29.66 -20.88 10.52
CA ASP A 133 30.43 -19.64 10.62
C ASP A 133 29.52 -18.43 10.42
N ALA A 134 29.80 -17.33 11.13
CA ALA A 134 28.96 -16.12 11.10
C ALA A 134 28.74 -15.55 9.68
N LYS A 135 29.70 -15.77 8.77
CA LYS A 135 29.62 -15.40 7.35
C LYS A 135 28.64 -16.26 6.54
N ASN A 136 28.35 -17.48 6.99
CA ASN A 136 27.56 -18.50 6.30
C ASN A 136 26.14 -18.68 6.89
N ILE A 137 25.74 -17.88 7.87
CA ILE A 137 24.41 -17.92 8.50
C ILE A 137 23.28 -17.87 7.45
N ARG A 138 23.46 -17.11 6.36
CA ARG A 138 22.49 -17.06 5.25
C ARG A 138 22.34 -18.42 4.55
N LEU A 139 23.40 -19.19 4.38
CA LEU A 139 23.35 -20.52 3.76
C LEU A 139 22.55 -21.50 4.61
N VAL A 140 22.77 -21.49 5.94
CA VAL A 140 21.97 -22.29 6.90
C VAL A 140 20.49 -21.96 6.74
N HIS A 141 20.18 -20.67 6.66
CA HIS A 141 18.82 -20.20 6.49
C HIS A 141 18.17 -20.73 5.20
N TYR A 142 18.87 -20.68 4.06
CA TYR A 142 18.35 -21.22 2.80
C TYR A 142 18.18 -22.74 2.81
N VAL A 143 19.12 -23.48 3.41
CA VAL A 143 19.01 -24.94 3.57
C VAL A 143 17.77 -25.30 4.40
N ASN A 144 17.53 -24.59 5.51
CA ASN A 144 16.35 -24.80 6.34
C ASN A 144 15.04 -24.45 5.59
N ALA A 145 15.01 -23.36 4.83
CA ALA A 145 13.85 -22.99 4.00
C ALA A 145 13.55 -24.07 2.94
N LEU A 146 14.57 -24.61 2.29
CA LEU A 146 14.45 -25.70 1.32
C LEU A 146 14.00 -27.01 1.95
N LEU A 147 14.57 -27.38 3.11
CA LEU A 147 14.13 -28.55 3.86
C LEU A 147 12.64 -28.47 4.22
N ARG A 148 12.18 -27.31 4.70
CA ARG A 148 10.76 -27.03 4.97
C ARG A 148 9.93 -27.15 3.69
N ALA A 149 10.35 -26.51 2.60
CA ALA A 149 9.64 -26.56 1.32
C ALA A 149 9.46 -27.99 0.80
N HIS A 150 10.46 -28.86 0.94
CA HIS A 150 10.38 -30.26 0.50
C HIS A 150 9.51 -31.13 1.39
N HIS A 151 9.63 -31.01 2.71
CA HIS A 151 9.10 -32.00 3.65
C HIS A 151 7.81 -31.57 4.37
N LEU A 152 7.55 -30.27 4.48
CA LEU A 152 6.37 -29.75 5.19
C LEU A 152 5.29 -29.19 4.25
N TYR A 153 5.68 -28.68 3.07
CA TYR A 153 4.75 -28.05 2.13
C TYR A 153 4.50 -28.96 0.93
N GLN A 154 3.24 -29.31 0.71
CA GLN A 154 2.81 -30.25 -0.31
C GLN A 154 2.06 -29.55 -1.44
N ARG A 155 2.39 -29.95 -2.67
CA ARG A 155 1.68 -29.51 -3.87
C ARG A 155 0.25 -30.07 -3.86
N ASN A 156 -0.70 -29.21 -4.25
CA ASN A 156 -2.15 -29.45 -4.22
C ASN A 156 -2.78 -29.51 -2.82
N VAL A 157 -2.03 -29.19 -1.77
CA VAL A 157 -2.55 -29.01 -0.40
C VAL A 157 -2.26 -27.58 0.06
N ASP A 158 -0.98 -27.22 0.18
CA ASP A 158 -0.56 -25.90 0.67
C ASP A 158 -0.36 -24.87 -0.46
N TYR A 159 -0.03 -25.33 -1.67
CA TYR A 159 0.10 -24.50 -2.86
C TYR A 159 -0.30 -25.21 -4.15
N LEU A 160 -0.56 -24.41 -5.17
CA LEU A 160 -0.71 -24.82 -6.56
C LEU A 160 0.37 -24.18 -7.43
N VAL A 161 0.73 -24.86 -8.52
CA VAL A 161 1.59 -24.29 -9.55
C VAL A 161 0.72 -23.99 -10.77
N GLN A 162 0.54 -22.72 -11.10
CA GLN A 162 -0.26 -22.26 -12.24
C GLN A 162 0.52 -21.19 -13.01
N ASN A 163 0.52 -21.27 -14.35
CA ASN A 163 1.23 -20.31 -15.22
C ASN A 163 2.72 -20.12 -14.88
N ASN A 164 3.43 -21.18 -14.47
CA ASN A 164 4.79 -21.08 -13.92
C ASN A 164 4.89 -20.09 -12.75
N GLU A 165 3.90 -20.09 -11.85
CA GLU A 165 3.93 -19.38 -10.58
C GLU A 165 3.38 -20.26 -9.45
N VAL A 166 3.95 -20.09 -8.26
CA VAL A 166 3.47 -20.73 -7.03
C VAL A 166 2.36 -19.86 -6.42
N VAL A 167 1.18 -20.44 -6.24
CA VAL A 167 0.01 -19.77 -5.65
C VAL A 167 -0.36 -20.48 -4.35
N ILE A 168 -0.40 -19.73 -3.25
CA ILE A 168 -0.74 -20.26 -1.92
C ILE A 168 -2.21 -20.67 -1.88
N VAL A 169 -2.51 -21.80 -1.25
CA VAL A 169 -3.87 -22.22 -0.91
C VAL A 169 -4.09 -21.98 0.59
N ASP A 170 -5.19 -21.31 0.92
CA ASP A 170 -5.58 -21.10 2.31
C ASP A 170 -6.06 -22.43 2.93
N GLU A 171 -5.41 -22.85 4.01
CA GLU A 171 -5.70 -24.10 4.74
C GLU A 171 -7.14 -24.15 5.27
N PHE A 172 -7.74 -23.00 5.61
CA PHE A 172 -9.09 -22.96 6.21
C PHE A 172 -10.19 -22.92 5.16
N THR A 173 -9.96 -22.20 4.07
CA THR A 173 -11.01 -21.92 3.07
C THR A 173 -10.82 -22.70 1.76
N GLY A 174 -9.64 -23.29 1.53
CA GLY A 174 -9.26 -23.94 0.28
C GLY A 174 -9.14 -22.97 -0.91
N ARG A 175 -9.21 -21.65 -0.67
CA ARG A 175 -9.14 -20.63 -1.72
C ARG A 175 -7.70 -20.35 -2.09
N THR A 176 -7.47 -20.06 -3.37
CA THR A 176 -6.19 -19.56 -3.84
C THR A 176 -5.99 -18.11 -3.43
N MET A 177 -4.79 -17.78 -2.97
CA MET A 177 -4.37 -16.43 -2.58
C MET A 177 -3.31 -15.88 -3.56
N PRO A 178 -3.71 -15.46 -4.77
CA PRO A 178 -2.79 -14.89 -5.74
C PRO A 178 -2.17 -13.60 -5.20
N GLY A 179 -0.87 -13.40 -5.46
CA GLY A 179 -0.10 -12.23 -5.01
C GLY A 179 0.44 -12.33 -3.58
N ARG A 180 0.01 -13.31 -2.78
CA ARG A 180 0.59 -13.57 -1.46
C ARG A 180 1.82 -14.48 -1.60
N ARG A 181 2.91 -14.11 -0.93
CA ARG A 181 4.14 -14.91 -0.84
C ARG A 181 4.42 -15.26 0.62
N TRP A 182 5.04 -16.41 0.86
CA TRP A 182 5.61 -16.71 2.17
C TRP A 182 6.89 -15.89 2.35
N GLY A 183 7.10 -15.36 3.55
CA GLY A 183 8.35 -14.67 3.89
C GLY A 183 9.47 -15.65 4.19
N ASP A 184 10.62 -15.10 4.61
CA ASP A 184 11.74 -15.86 5.18
C ASP A 184 12.33 -16.87 4.18
N GLY A 185 12.39 -16.47 2.89
CA GLY A 185 12.93 -17.27 1.80
C GLY A 185 12.15 -18.55 1.43
N LEU A 186 11.03 -18.84 2.09
CA LEU A 186 10.27 -20.09 1.89
C LEU A 186 9.58 -20.15 0.53
N HIS A 187 9.06 -19.03 0.04
CA HIS A 187 8.39 -19.00 -1.25
C HIS A 187 9.38 -19.27 -2.40
N GLN A 188 10.58 -18.70 -2.32
CA GLN A 188 11.69 -18.96 -3.24
C GLN A 188 12.15 -20.42 -3.17
N ALA A 189 12.18 -21.00 -1.97
CA ALA A 189 12.48 -22.41 -1.79
C ALA A 189 11.45 -23.34 -2.47
N ILE A 190 10.16 -22.99 -2.42
CA ILE A 190 9.11 -23.74 -3.13
C ILE A 190 9.19 -23.54 -4.64
N GLU A 191 9.46 -22.31 -5.11
CA GLU A 191 9.73 -22.02 -6.52
C GLU A 191 10.91 -22.89 -7.03
N ALA A 192 12.00 -22.98 -6.25
CA ALA A 192 13.17 -23.81 -6.56
C ALA A 192 12.83 -25.31 -6.58
N LYS A 193 12.05 -25.79 -5.60
CA LYS A 193 11.58 -27.18 -5.52
C LYS A 193 10.78 -27.60 -6.77
N GLU A 194 9.88 -26.74 -7.23
CA GLU A 194 8.98 -27.03 -8.36
C GLU A 194 9.60 -26.69 -9.74
N GLY A 195 10.81 -26.14 -9.78
CA GLY A 195 11.49 -25.74 -11.02
C GLY A 195 10.84 -24.52 -11.70
N VAL A 196 10.19 -23.67 -10.92
CA VAL A 196 9.52 -22.45 -11.35
C VAL A 196 10.50 -21.27 -11.31
N PRO A 197 10.37 -20.21 -12.14
CA PRO A 197 11.24 -19.04 -12.05
C PRO A 197 11.24 -18.44 -10.64
N ILE A 198 12.41 -18.44 -10.01
CA ILE A 198 12.59 -17.88 -8.66
C ILE A 198 12.57 -16.36 -8.79
N ARG A 199 11.70 -15.71 -8.02
CA ARG A 199 11.67 -14.24 -7.97
C ARG A 199 12.45 -13.75 -6.77
N SER A 200 13.31 -12.76 -6.99
CA SER A 200 14.04 -12.08 -5.92
C SER A 200 13.06 -11.57 -4.87
N GLU A 201 13.40 -11.79 -3.61
CA GLU A 201 12.62 -11.24 -2.50
C GLU A 201 12.72 -9.71 -2.53
N SER A 202 11.59 -9.02 -2.40
CA SER A 202 11.60 -7.60 -2.10
C SER A 202 12.02 -7.43 -0.64
N GLN A 203 13.23 -6.92 -0.40
CA GLN A 203 13.72 -6.67 0.95
C GLN A 203 13.32 -5.26 1.39
N THR A 204 12.75 -5.14 2.59
CA THR A 204 12.54 -3.82 3.21
C THR A 204 13.89 -3.29 3.70
N LEU A 205 14.39 -2.21 3.09
CA LEU A 205 15.65 -1.58 3.45
C LEU A 205 15.48 -0.56 4.57
N ALA A 206 14.40 0.21 4.52
CA ALA A 206 14.09 1.21 5.53
C ALA A 206 12.57 1.37 5.64
N SER A 207 12.09 1.62 6.84
CA SER A 207 10.67 1.91 7.09
C SER A 207 10.48 2.92 8.21
N ILE A 208 9.44 3.73 8.12
CA ILE A 208 8.99 4.64 9.17
C ILE A 208 7.49 4.84 9.05
N THR A 209 6.80 5.03 10.18
CA THR A 209 5.39 5.42 10.16
C THR A 209 5.27 6.95 10.14
N PHE A 210 4.20 7.50 9.55
CA PHE A 210 3.99 8.95 9.56
C PHE A 210 3.91 9.51 10.98
N GLN A 211 3.31 8.76 11.93
CA GLN A 211 3.27 9.17 13.34
C GLN A 211 4.68 9.45 13.85
N ASN A 212 5.60 8.50 13.66
CA ASN A 212 6.97 8.63 14.15
C ASN A 212 7.75 9.70 13.40
N TYR A 213 7.56 9.81 12.08
CA TYR A 213 8.22 10.83 11.27
C TYR A 213 7.86 12.25 11.72
N PHE A 214 6.58 12.57 11.86
CA PHE A 214 6.15 13.92 12.25
C PHE A 214 6.45 14.26 13.72
N ARG A 215 6.57 13.24 14.59
CA ARG A 215 7.05 13.44 15.97
C ARG A 215 8.51 13.83 16.08
N MET A 216 9.29 13.70 15.01
CA MET A 216 10.69 14.17 14.99
C MET A 216 10.81 15.69 14.89
N TYR A 217 9.74 16.41 14.53
CA TYR A 217 9.77 17.86 14.41
C TYR A 217 9.73 18.54 15.78
N ASP A 218 10.60 19.53 16.00
CA ASP A 218 10.64 20.30 17.26
C ASP A 218 9.30 21.00 17.53
N LYS A 219 8.64 21.45 16.46
CA LYS A 219 7.28 21.99 16.50
C LYS A 219 6.43 21.34 15.41
N LEU A 220 5.20 20.99 15.76
CA LEU A 220 4.21 20.45 14.84
C LEU A 220 2.91 21.25 14.98
N ALA A 221 2.30 21.58 13.85
CA ALA A 221 0.98 22.17 13.77
C ALA A 221 0.26 21.60 12.55
N GLY A 222 -1.07 21.73 12.50
CA GLY A 222 -1.84 21.34 11.33
C GLY A 222 -3.16 22.09 11.23
N MET A 223 -3.79 21.98 10.06
CA MET A 223 -5.09 22.57 9.78
C MET A 223 -5.95 21.60 8.97
N THR A 224 -7.25 21.61 9.23
CA THR A 224 -8.27 20.84 8.49
C THR A 224 -9.66 21.34 8.92
N GLY A 225 -10.68 21.04 8.12
CA GLY A 225 -12.09 21.34 8.45
C GLY A 225 -12.74 20.34 9.40
N THR A 226 -12.12 19.18 9.65
CA THR A 226 -12.76 18.00 10.25
C THR A 226 -12.03 17.42 11.47
N ALA A 227 -11.10 18.16 12.09
CA ALA A 227 -10.27 17.65 13.18
C ALA A 227 -11.01 17.43 14.52
N ASP A 228 -12.16 18.06 14.74
CA ASP A 228 -12.83 18.05 16.05
C ASP A 228 -13.26 16.64 16.50
N THR A 229 -13.65 15.78 15.55
CA THR A 229 -14.02 14.39 15.87
C THR A 229 -12.82 13.55 16.31
N GLU A 230 -11.63 13.84 15.77
CA GLU A 230 -10.39 13.11 16.04
C GLU A 230 -9.48 13.83 17.07
N ALA A 231 -10.01 14.83 17.78
CA ALA A 231 -9.23 15.65 18.71
C ALA A 231 -8.52 14.83 19.80
N TYR A 232 -9.15 13.76 20.28
CA TYR A 232 -8.54 12.86 21.25
C TYR A 232 -7.31 12.14 20.68
N GLU A 233 -7.38 11.69 19.42
CA GLU A 233 -6.28 10.98 18.77
C GLU A 233 -5.09 11.92 18.51
N PHE A 234 -5.35 13.15 18.06
CA PHE A 234 -4.31 14.17 17.90
C PHE A 234 -3.57 14.48 19.21
N GLN A 235 -4.30 14.62 20.32
CA GLN A 235 -3.70 14.88 21.62
C GLN A 235 -2.88 13.69 22.12
N GLN A 236 -3.38 12.46 21.97
CA GLN A 236 -2.70 11.26 22.46
C GLN A 236 -1.44 10.90 21.67
N ILE A 237 -1.50 11.00 20.34
CA ILE A 237 -0.41 10.54 19.47
C ILE A 237 0.63 11.64 19.25
N TYR A 238 0.17 12.87 19.03
CA TYR A 238 1.02 13.99 18.60
C TYR A 238 1.15 15.11 19.64
N GLY A 239 0.36 15.07 20.73
CA GLY A 239 0.31 16.17 21.70
C GLY A 239 -0.30 17.45 21.13
N LEU A 240 -1.14 17.33 20.10
CA LEU A 240 -1.78 18.47 19.43
C LEU A 240 -3.19 18.70 19.96
N GLU A 241 -3.41 19.91 20.49
CA GLU A 241 -4.75 20.36 20.86
C GLU A 241 -5.51 20.85 19.62
N VAL A 242 -6.78 20.45 19.50
CA VAL A 242 -7.67 20.92 18.43
C VAL A 242 -8.44 22.14 18.89
N VAL A 243 -8.34 23.22 18.12
CA VAL A 243 -9.06 24.47 18.36
C VAL A 243 -10.02 24.72 17.20
N VAL A 244 -11.32 24.72 17.49
CA VAL A 244 -12.35 25.03 16.48
C VAL A 244 -12.39 26.53 16.24
N ILE A 245 -11.96 26.95 15.04
CA ILE A 245 -12.02 28.34 14.60
C ILE A 245 -13.41 28.62 14.02
N PRO A 246 -14.12 29.68 14.50
CA PRO A 246 -15.43 30.03 13.94
C PRO A 246 -15.35 30.37 12.45
N PRO A 247 -16.37 30.00 11.64
CA PRO A 247 -16.38 30.33 10.23
C PRO A 247 -16.57 31.83 10.02
N ASN A 248 -16.00 32.36 8.93
CA ASN A 248 -16.12 33.78 8.56
C ASN A 248 -17.59 34.21 8.32
N ARG A 249 -18.46 33.26 7.95
CA ARG A 249 -19.90 33.47 7.75
C ARG A 249 -20.71 32.40 8.48
N PRO A 250 -21.93 32.71 8.96
CA PRO A 250 -22.83 31.69 9.52
C PRO A 250 -23.09 30.57 8.51
N MET A 251 -23.00 29.32 8.97
CA MET A 251 -23.27 28.15 8.14
C MET A 251 -24.76 28.07 7.77
N ALA A 252 -25.07 28.06 6.48
CA ALA A 252 -26.44 27.94 5.96
C ALA A 252 -26.70 26.60 5.25
N ARG A 253 -25.73 25.67 5.28
CA ARG A 253 -25.86 24.33 4.70
C ARG A 253 -26.94 23.54 5.44
N LYS A 254 -27.80 22.85 4.68
CA LYS A 254 -28.85 21.97 5.21
C LYS A 254 -28.40 20.52 5.09
N ASP A 255 -28.04 19.93 6.22
CA ASP A 255 -27.66 18.52 6.29
C ASP A 255 -28.93 17.69 6.55
N TYR A 256 -29.32 16.87 5.56
CA TYR A 256 -30.50 16.00 5.65
C TYR A 256 -30.14 14.66 6.33
N PRO A 257 -31.10 13.97 6.98
CA PRO A 257 -30.86 12.66 7.57
C PRO A 257 -30.47 11.61 6.53
N ASP A 258 -29.69 10.61 6.96
CA ASP A 258 -29.27 9.50 6.12
C ASP A 258 -30.45 8.64 5.65
N LEU A 259 -30.39 8.19 4.40
CA LEU A 259 -31.37 7.27 3.80
C LEU A 259 -30.75 5.86 3.67
N VAL A 260 -31.41 4.87 4.29
CA VAL A 260 -30.95 3.48 4.31
C VAL A 260 -31.90 2.62 3.46
N TYR A 261 -31.33 1.82 2.55
CA TYR A 261 -32.06 0.94 1.63
C TYR A 261 -31.70 -0.52 1.88
N LEU A 262 -32.62 -1.44 1.57
CA LEU A 262 -32.42 -2.89 1.75
C LEU A 262 -31.40 -3.45 0.76
N THR A 263 -31.40 -2.96 -0.48
CA THR A 263 -30.49 -3.43 -1.52
C THR A 263 -29.67 -2.30 -2.14
N LEU A 264 -28.47 -2.64 -2.64
CA LEU A 264 -27.64 -1.69 -3.38
C LEU A 264 -28.33 -1.15 -4.63
N LYS A 265 -29.17 -1.97 -5.28
CA LYS A 265 -29.91 -1.56 -6.48
C LYS A 265 -30.93 -0.48 -6.15
N GLU A 266 -31.68 -0.63 -5.07
CA GLU A 266 -32.62 0.41 -4.60
C GLU A 266 -31.88 1.69 -4.23
N LYS A 267 -30.75 1.57 -3.51
CA LYS A 267 -29.90 2.72 -3.17
C LYS A 267 -29.46 3.49 -4.41
N TYR A 268 -28.93 2.79 -5.43
CA TYR A 268 -28.48 3.46 -6.66
C TYR A 268 -29.64 4.08 -7.44
N ASN A 269 -30.79 3.41 -7.51
CA ASN A 269 -31.96 3.96 -8.18
C ASN A 269 -32.43 5.26 -7.51
N ALA A 270 -32.46 5.30 -6.17
CA ALA A 270 -32.81 6.50 -5.42
C ALA A 270 -31.81 7.64 -5.65
N ILE A 271 -30.50 7.35 -5.62
CA ILE A 271 -29.45 8.33 -5.93
C ILE A 271 -29.64 8.93 -7.34
N ILE A 272 -29.95 8.10 -8.34
CA ILE A 272 -30.18 8.58 -9.71
C ILE A 272 -31.43 9.45 -9.80
N GLU A 273 -32.48 9.12 -9.06
CA GLU A 273 -33.72 9.91 -9.00
C GLU A 273 -33.47 11.29 -8.37
N ASP A 274 -32.71 11.34 -7.27
CA ASP A 274 -32.31 12.60 -6.61
C ASP A 274 -31.44 13.48 -7.51
N ILE A 275 -30.47 12.87 -8.23
CA ILE A 275 -29.64 13.57 -9.21
C ILE A 275 -30.52 14.14 -10.33
N ARG A 276 -31.50 13.37 -10.81
CA ARG A 276 -32.41 13.81 -11.87
C ARG A 276 -33.25 15.01 -11.41
N ASP A 277 -33.82 14.97 -10.21
CA ASP A 277 -34.58 16.10 -9.66
C ASP A 277 -33.72 17.36 -9.53
N CYS A 278 -32.51 17.24 -8.97
CA CYS A 278 -31.58 18.36 -8.84
C CYS A 278 -31.20 18.94 -10.21
N TYR A 279 -30.89 18.07 -11.18
CA TYR A 279 -30.56 18.47 -12.55
C TYR A 279 -31.72 19.22 -13.24
N GLN A 280 -32.96 18.76 -13.06
CA GLN A 280 -34.15 19.44 -13.59
C GLN A 280 -34.33 20.84 -12.98
N ARG A 281 -34.00 21.02 -11.70
CA ARG A 281 -34.02 22.32 -11.01
C ARG A 281 -32.77 23.17 -11.23
N GLN A 282 -31.84 22.74 -12.10
CA GLN A 282 -30.55 23.39 -12.37
C GLN A 282 -29.64 23.49 -11.13
N GLN A 283 -29.86 22.65 -10.12
CA GLN A 283 -29.03 22.61 -8.92
C GLN A 283 -27.76 21.78 -9.21
N PRO A 284 -26.55 22.29 -8.94
CA PRO A 284 -25.32 21.52 -9.07
C PRO A 284 -25.28 20.36 -8.07
N VAL A 285 -24.72 19.23 -8.49
CA VAL A 285 -24.63 18.00 -7.68
C VAL A 285 -23.22 17.44 -7.70
N LEU A 286 -22.67 17.22 -6.50
CA LEU A 286 -21.43 16.47 -6.28
C LEU A 286 -21.75 15.14 -5.60
N VAL A 287 -21.42 14.03 -6.25
CA VAL A 287 -21.66 12.67 -5.74
C VAL A 287 -20.35 12.04 -5.32
N GLY A 288 -20.19 11.78 -4.02
CA GLY A 288 -19.03 11.06 -3.48
C GLY A 288 -19.20 9.54 -3.60
N THR A 289 -18.17 8.85 -4.08
CA THR A 289 -18.13 7.38 -4.10
C THR A 289 -16.85 6.87 -3.42
N ALA A 290 -16.89 5.66 -2.88
CA ALA A 290 -15.73 5.04 -2.24
C ALA A 290 -14.79 4.32 -3.23
N SER A 291 -15.27 3.94 -4.43
CA SER A 291 -14.50 3.15 -5.38
C SER A 291 -14.75 3.56 -6.83
N ILE A 292 -13.74 3.32 -7.68
CA ILE A 292 -13.82 3.59 -9.13
C ILE A 292 -14.96 2.77 -9.75
N ASP A 293 -15.16 1.53 -9.34
CA ASP A 293 -16.24 0.67 -9.86
C ASP A 293 -17.62 1.26 -9.58
N SER A 294 -17.80 1.86 -8.41
CA SER A 294 -19.06 2.53 -8.04
C SER A 294 -19.27 3.79 -8.88
N SER A 295 -18.21 4.57 -9.12
CA SER A 295 -18.24 5.74 -10.01
C SER A 295 -18.58 5.37 -11.45
N GLU A 296 -17.95 4.34 -11.99
CA GLU A 296 -18.22 3.83 -13.34
C GLU A 296 -19.64 3.28 -13.46
N TYR A 297 -20.12 2.56 -12.44
CA TYR A 297 -21.50 2.10 -12.38
C TYR A 297 -22.49 3.26 -12.48
N LEU A 298 -22.35 4.27 -11.60
CA LEU A 298 -23.19 5.48 -11.63
C LEU A 298 -23.08 6.23 -12.95
N SER A 299 -21.86 6.40 -13.48
CA SER A 299 -21.65 7.06 -14.77
C SER A 299 -22.42 6.38 -15.90
N ARG A 300 -22.41 5.05 -15.96
CA ARG A 300 -23.17 4.30 -16.97
C ARG A 300 -24.67 4.49 -16.83
N GLU A 301 -25.21 4.46 -15.61
CA GLU A 301 -26.65 4.67 -15.41
C GLU A 301 -27.07 6.10 -15.76
N LEU A 302 -26.29 7.12 -15.38
CA LEU A 302 -26.55 8.50 -15.77
C LEU A 302 -26.44 8.72 -17.29
N LYS A 303 -25.56 8.01 -18.00
CA LYS A 303 -25.49 8.03 -19.47
C LYS A 303 -26.77 7.49 -20.12
N LYS A 304 -27.39 6.44 -19.55
CA LYS A 304 -28.68 5.92 -20.04
C LYS A 304 -29.80 6.95 -19.89
N GLU A 305 -29.75 7.70 -18.80
CA GLU A 305 -30.68 8.79 -18.49
C GLU A 305 -30.36 10.10 -19.23
N LYS A 306 -29.30 10.12 -20.04
CA LYS A 306 -28.84 11.29 -20.82
C LYS A 306 -28.51 12.52 -19.96
N ILE A 307 -28.05 12.30 -18.72
CA ILE A 307 -27.60 13.37 -17.83
C ILE A 307 -26.09 13.60 -18.05
N PRO A 308 -25.68 14.79 -18.53
CA PRO A 308 -24.26 15.11 -18.68
C PRO A 308 -23.60 15.16 -17.32
N HIS A 309 -22.44 14.50 -17.18
CA HIS A 309 -21.71 14.46 -15.93
C HIS A 309 -20.21 14.30 -16.17
N SER A 310 -19.42 14.66 -15.15
CA SER A 310 -17.97 14.48 -15.12
C SER A 310 -17.59 13.51 -14.01
N VAL A 311 -16.52 12.73 -14.22
CA VAL A 311 -16.03 11.75 -13.25
C VAL A 311 -14.58 12.08 -12.88
N LEU A 312 -14.29 12.14 -11.58
CA LEU A 312 -12.99 12.40 -10.99
C LEU A 312 -12.49 11.12 -10.30
N ASN A 313 -11.33 10.63 -10.74
CA ASN A 313 -10.78 9.33 -10.32
C ASN A 313 -9.40 9.45 -9.64
N ALA A 314 -9.00 10.65 -9.20
CA ALA A 314 -7.72 10.93 -8.52
C ALA A 314 -6.47 10.49 -9.31
N LYS A 315 -6.53 10.54 -10.66
CA LYS A 315 -5.40 10.18 -11.55
C LYS A 315 -4.73 11.40 -12.19
N GLN A 316 -5.44 12.52 -12.35
CA GLN A 316 -4.94 13.69 -13.08
C GLN A 316 -5.27 15.00 -12.35
N HIS A 317 -4.51 15.34 -11.30
CA HIS A 317 -4.76 16.50 -10.44
C HIS A 317 -5.03 17.81 -11.19
N ALA A 318 -4.21 18.17 -12.20
CA ALA A 318 -4.35 19.43 -12.93
C ALA A 318 -5.62 19.52 -13.80
N ARG A 319 -6.09 18.38 -14.33
CA ARG A 319 -7.33 18.33 -15.12
C ARG A 319 -8.55 18.26 -14.19
N GLU A 320 -8.42 17.54 -13.09
CA GLU A 320 -9.45 17.39 -12.06
C GLU A 320 -9.77 18.72 -11.39
N ALA A 321 -8.76 19.56 -11.11
CA ALA A 321 -8.94 20.91 -10.57
C ALA A 321 -9.87 21.77 -11.45
N ARG A 322 -9.73 21.72 -12.77
CA ARG A 322 -10.62 22.46 -13.70
C ARG A 322 -12.04 21.93 -13.67
N VAL A 323 -12.18 20.60 -13.66
CA VAL A 323 -13.49 19.95 -13.67
C VAL A 323 -14.25 20.23 -12.36
N ILE A 324 -13.56 20.30 -11.22
CA ILE A 324 -14.21 20.58 -9.95
C ILE A 324 -14.51 22.07 -9.75
N ALA A 325 -13.70 22.97 -10.29
CA ALA A 325 -14.03 24.40 -10.34
C ALA A 325 -15.34 24.67 -11.10
N ASP A 326 -15.60 23.89 -12.16
CA ASP A 326 -16.85 23.94 -12.92
C ASP A 326 -18.03 23.21 -12.24
N ALA A 327 -17.82 22.48 -11.14
CA ALA A 327 -18.87 21.69 -10.48
C ALA A 327 -19.98 22.55 -9.86
N GLY A 328 -19.71 23.84 -9.61
CA GLY A 328 -20.70 24.78 -9.08
C GLY A 328 -21.62 25.43 -10.12
N ARG A 329 -21.43 25.15 -11.43
CA ARG A 329 -22.28 25.70 -12.49
C ARG A 329 -23.72 25.14 -12.42
N PRO A 330 -24.74 25.92 -12.80
CA PRO A 330 -26.12 25.42 -12.86
C PRO A 330 -26.25 24.14 -13.69
N GLY A 331 -26.88 23.12 -13.11
CA GLY A 331 -27.07 21.80 -13.74
C GLY A 331 -25.81 20.94 -13.88
N ALA A 332 -24.66 21.34 -13.30
CA ALA A 332 -23.46 20.51 -13.31
C ALA A 332 -23.63 19.26 -12.42
N VAL A 333 -23.24 18.10 -12.94
CA VAL A 333 -23.20 16.84 -12.18
C VAL A 333 -21.77 16.31 -12.18
N THR A 334 -21.21 16.12 -11.00
CA THR A 334 -19.83 15.67 -10.81
C THR A 334 -19.80 14.45 -9.88
N ILE A 335 -19.11 13.39 -10.30
CA ILE A 335 -18.88 12.19 -9.49
C ILE A 335 -17.42 12.22 -9.03
N ALA A 336 -17.19 12.21 -7.72
CA ALA A 336 -15.87 12.24 -7.11
C ALA A 336 -15.56 10.93 -6.38
N THR A 337 -14.54 10.21 -6.85
CA THR A 337 -14.08 8.97 -6.21
C THR A 337 -13.10 9.29 -5.08
N ASN A 338 -13.37 8.82 -3.87
CA ASN A 338 -12.48 8.90 -2.71
C ASN A 338 -11.90 10.32 -2.47
N MET A 339 -12.78 11.33 -2.41
CA MET A 339 -12.42 12.75 -2.25
C MET A 339 -11.54 13.33 -3.39
N ALA A 340 -11.65 12.80 -4.61
CA ALA A 340 -11.00 13.41 -5.77
C ALA A 340 -11.42 14.88 -5.94
N GLY A 341 -10.44 15.75 -6.22
CA GLY A 341 -10.63 17.21 -6.30
C GLY A 341 -10.56 17.95 -4.95
N ARG A 342 -10.12 17.29 -3.88
CA ARG A 342 -9.83 17.91 -2.58
C ARG A 342 -8.94 19.16 -2.71
N GLY A 343 -9.20 20.15 -1.86
CA GLY A 343 -8.43 21.39 -1.78
C GLY A 343 -8.76 22.42 -2.86
N THR A 344 -9.62 22.10 -3.84
CA THR A 344 -10.12 23.07 -4.82
C THR A 344 -11.50 23.57 -4.39
N ASP A 345 -11.66 24.89 -4.35
CA ASP A 345 -12.94 25.52 -3.98
C ASP A 345 -13.98 25.36 -5.10
N ILE A 346 -15.24 25.12 -4.72
CA ILE A 346 -16.36 24.96 -5.65
C ILE A 346 -17.17 26.25 -5.63
N VAL A 347 -16.93 27.12 -6.62
CA VAL A 347 -17.62 28.41 -6.74
C VAL A 347 -19.00 28.20 -7.37
N LEU A 348 -20.06 28.50 -6.61
CA LEU A 348 -21.44 28.42 -7.09
C LEU A 348 -21.69 29.46 -8.19
N GLY A 349 -22.25 29.02 -9.32
CA GLY A 349 -22.41 29.85 -10.52
C GLY A 349 -21.26 29.72 -11.53
N GLY A 350 -20.18 29.04 -11.17
CA GLY A 350 -18.95 28.93 -11.97
C GLY A 350 -17.88 29.93 -11.51
N ASN A 351 -16.80 30.08 -12.30
CA ASN A 351 -15.74 31.06 -12.04
C ASN A 351 -15.46 31.96 -13.27
N LEU A 352 -15.78 33.26 -13.17
CA LEU A 352 -15.68 34.23 -14.26
C LEU A 352 -14.21 34.47 -14.65
N ASP A 353 -13.33 34.50 -13.66
CA ASP A 353 -11.91 34.74 -13.87
C ASP A 353 -11.26 33.56 -14.61
N GLU A 354 -11.66 32.33 -14.30
CA GLU A 354 -11.23 31.14 -15.04
C GLU A 354 -11.80 31.09 -16.46
N GLU A 355 -13.05 31.50 -16.64
CA GLU A 355 -13.69 31.53 -17.97
C GLU A 355 -13.05 32.59 -18.87
N ILE A 356 -12.68 33.75 -18.31
CA ILE A 356 -11.89 34.78 -19.01
C ILE A 356 -10.47 34.27 -19.31
N ALA A 357 -9.82 33.57 -18.37
CA ALA A 357 -8.47 33.02 -18.56
C ALA A 357 -8.41 31.89 -19.59
N ALA A 358 -9.52 31.17 -19.80
CA ALA A 358 -9.63 30.08 -20.77
C ALA A 358 -9.87 30.58 -22.22
N LEU A 359 -10.18 31.86 -22.43
CA LEU A 359 -10.39 32.43 -23.76
C LEU A 359 -9.09 32.43 -24.59
N LYS A 360 -9.13 31.79 -25.76
CA LYS A 360 -8.09 31.95 -26.78
C LYS A 360 -8.26 33.31 -27.46
N ASP A 361 -7.35 34.24 -27.16
CA ASP A 361 -7.30 35.61 -27.67
C ASP A 361 -8.38 36.56 -27.07
N PRO A 362 -8.14 37.10 -25.86
CA PRO A 362 -9.10 37.91 -25.12
C PRO A 362 -9.17 39.34 -25.66
N THR A 363 -9.97 39.57 -26.69
CA THR A 363 -10.36 40.93 -27.10
C THR A 363 -11.30 41.57 -26.06
N PRO A 364 -11.19 42.89 -25.80
CA PRO A 364 -12.03 43.59 -24.83
C PRO A 364 -13.54 43.34 -25.02
N GLU A 365 -13.99 43.25 -26.27
CA GLU A 365 -15.39 42.98 -26.65
C GLU A 365 -15.88 41.59 -26.21
N LYS A 366 -15.01 40.57 -26.23
CA LYS A 366 -15.37 39.20 -25.78
C LYS A 366 -15.38 39.10 -24.25
N ILE A 367 -14.50 39.83 -23.58
CA ILE A 367 -14.50 39.88 -22.10
C ILE A 367 -15.78 40.58 -21.63
N GLU A 368 -16.21 41.63 -22.31
CA GLU A 368 -17.42 42.36 -21.98
C GLU A 368 -18.71 41.57 -22.30
N SER A 369 -18.72 40.75 -23.36
CA SER A 369 -19.83 39.82 -23.61
C SER A 369 -19.94 38.72 -22.56
N VAL A 370 -18.82 38.10 -22.17
CA VAL A 370 -18.80 37.06 -21.12
C VAL A 370 -19.25 37.66 -19.77
N ARG A 371 -18.86 38.89 -19.45
CA ARG A 371 -19.34 39.60 -18.25
C ARG A 371 -20.85 39.86 -18.27
N LYS A 372 -21.41 40.20 -19.43
CA LYS A 372 -22.86 40.42 -19.58
C LYS A 372 -23.67 39.13 -19.51
N ASP A 373 -23.12 38.01 -19.97
CA ASP A 373 -23.79 36.71 -19.87
C ASP A 373 -23.79 36.16 -18.43
N TRP A 374 -22.99 36.75 -17.55
CA TRP A 374 -22.86 36.41 -16.13
C TRP A 374 -23.73 37.24 -15.18
N GLU A 375 -24.15 38.44 -15.60
CA GLU A 375 -25.15 39.27 -14.89
C GLU A 375 -26.57 38.73 -15.11
#